data_AF-A0A4U1FMD0-F1
#
_entry.id   AF-A0A4U1FMD0-F1
#
_cell.length_a   1.000
_cell.length_b   1.000
_cell.length_c   1.000
_cell.angle_alpha   90.00
_cell.angle_beta   90.00
_cell.angle_gamma   90.00
#
_symmetry.space_group_name_H-M   'P 1'
#
loop_
_entity.id
_entity.type
_entity.pdbx_description
1 polymer ?
#
loop_
_entity_poly.entity_id
_entity_poly.type
_entity_poly.pdbx_seq_one_letter_code
_entity_poly.pdbx_strand_id
1 'polypeptide(L)'
;FGRKLILRWCLLQLAISGTCAAFAPTFLIYCSLRFWSGCSAVVIITNNWMLIVEWTRSQSKAMVITLITCAISIGQIMLGGLAFVFRDWHTLQLVVSIPFFVFFFSSRWLVESARWLIITNKPDEGLKELKKVAHRNGIKNAEAALNMEGLRATMQEELEAAQTKTTVFDLFRTPNLRKRICLLLCVIFGVLTALARCLALLVLNYMGRRPTQMLFMFLVGFSILTNTFVPQEMQTLCVTLASVGISCGAASITSYSVHCNELIPTLLRAKALGLDVMASRCGSALAPLLMTLVVYLPTLPWIIYGVCPIIASLVVPFQPETRNLPLLDTIQDVEN
;
A
#
# COMPACT_ATOMS: atom_id res chain seq x y z
N PHE A 1 -14.00 20.43 -5.47
CA PHE A 1 -12.53 20.54 -5.55
C PHE A 1 -11.97 19.26 -6.19
N GLY A 2 -11.03 19.38 -7.14
CA GLY A 2 -10.39 18.23 -7.79
C GLY A 2 -9.34 17.57 -6.90
N ARG A 3 -9.13 16.25 -7.04
CA ARG A 3 -8.23 15.47 -6.18
C ARG A 3 -6.77 15.87 -6.38
N LYS A 4 -6.40 16.32 -7.58
CA LYS A 4 -5.06 16.85 -7.91
C LYS A 4 -4.69 18.10 -7.10
N LEU A 5 -5.63 19.02 -6.91
CA LEU A 5 -5.38 20.25 -6.15
C LEU A 5 -5.12 19.90 -4.68
N ILE A 6 -5.95 19.00 -4.12
CA ILE A 6 -5.81 18.51 -2.75
C ILE A 6 -4.46 17.80 -2.57
N LEU A 7 -4.10 16.89 -3.47
CA LEU A 7 -2.82 16.18 -3.45
C LEU A 7 -1.62 17.13 -3.49
N ARG A 8 -1.66 18.19 -4.30
CA ARG A 8 -0.59 19.20 -4.38
C ARG A 8 -0.38 19.91 -3.05
N TRP A 9 -1.47 20.40 -2.46
CA TRP A 9 -1.40 21.11 -1.18
C TRP A 9 -0.94 20.21 -0.05
N CYS A 10 -1.42 18.96 -0.03
CA CYS A 10 -0.95 17.99 0.95
C CYS A 10 0.54 17.67 0.76
N LEU A 11 1.02 17.41 -0.46
CA LEU A 11 2.45 17.16 -0.72
C LEU A 11 3.33 18.33 -0.26
N LEU A 12 2.90 19.57 -0.53
CA LEU A 12 3.60 20.76 -0.08
C LEU A 12 3.60 20.87 1.45
N GLN A 13 2.44 20.69 2.09
CA GLN A 13 2.29 20.72 3.53
C GLN A 13 3.16 19.65 4.21
N LEU A 14 3.21 18.44 3.65
CA LEU A 14 4.05 17.35 4.16
C LEU A 14 5.54 17.69 4.06
N ALA A 15 5.97 18.24 2.92
CA ALA A 15 7.36 18.62 2.69
C ALA A 15 7.80 19.75 3.65
N ILE A 16 6.97 20.80 3.80
CA ILE A 16 7.25 21.93 4.68
C ILE A 16 7.25 21.50 6.15
N SER A 17 6.16 20.88 6.62
CA SER A 17 6.05 20.46 8.03
C SER A 17 7.12 19.43 8.41
N GLY A 18 7.45 18.50 7.51
CA GLY A 18 8.50 17.51 7.71
C GLY A 18 9.90 18.13 7.81
N THR A 19 10.18 19.15 7.00
CA THR A 19 11.46 19.88 7.02
C THR A 19 11.55 20.77 8.27
N CYS A 20 10.50 21.52 8.58
CA CYS A 20 10.46 22.37 9.77
C CYS A 20 10.59 21.56 11.06
N ALA A 21 10.10 20.32 11.10
CA ALA A 21 10.24 19.46 12.27
C ALA A 21 11.71 19.17 12.63
N ALA A 22 12.62 19.19 11.65
CA ALA A 22 14.05 19.05 11.89
C ALA A 22 14.70 20.29 12.53
N PHE A 23 13.98 21.40 12.65
CA PHE A 23 14.48 22.64 13.26
C PHE A 23 13.62 23.11 14.43
N ALA A 24 12.74 22.25 14.94
CA ALA A 24 11.79 22.61 15.99
C ALA A 24 12.54 22.96 17.30
N PRO A 25 12.37 24.17 17.85
CA PRO A 25 13.12 24.59 19.05
C PRO A 25 12.52 24.02 20.35
N THR A 26 11.27 23.56 20.31
CA THR A 26 10.57 22.97 21.46
C THR A 26 9.84 21.70 21.07
N PHE A 27 9.64 20.81 22.05
CA PHE A 27 8.92 19.55 21.86
C PHE A 27 7.47 19.78 21.39
N LEU A 28 6.78 20.81 21.88
CA LEU A 28 5.42 21.11 21.44
C LEU A 28 5.36 21.50 19.96
N ILE A 29 6.29 22.36 19.50
CA ILE A 29 6.37 22.74 18.08
C ILE A 29 6.67 21.51 17.22
N TYR A 30 7.59 20.66 17.67
CA TYR A 30 7.88 19.39 16.99
C TYR A 30 6.62 18.52 16.86
N CYS A 31 5.88 18.32 17.95
CA CYS A 31 4.64 17.54 17.97
C CYS A 31 3.57 18.14 17.05
N SER A 32 3.37 19.46 17.07
CA SER A 32 2.45 20.13 16.17
C SER A 32 2.83 19.93 14.70
N LEU A 33 4.11 20.07 14.35
CA LEU A 33 4.59 19.85 12.99
C LEU A 33 4.40 18.40 12.54
N ARG A 34 4.71 17.43 13.41
CA ARG A 34 4.49 16.00 13.14
C ARG A 34 3.01 15.65 13.00
N PHE A 35 2.14 16.30 13.76
CA PHE A 35 0.69 16.18 13.61
C PHE A 35 0.24 16.64 12.22
N TRP A 36 0.66 17.83 11.79
CA TRP A 36 0.35 18.35 10.45
C TRP A 36 0.91 17.48 9.32
N SER A 37 2.13 16.96 9.47
CA SER A 37 2.69 15.97 8.54
C SER A 37 1.84 14.71 8.47
N GLY A 38 1.37 14.21 9.63
CA GLY A 38 0.49 13.05 9.72
C GLY A 38 -0.84 13.24 9.01
N CYS A 39 -1.52 14.37 9.23
CA CYS A 39 -2.77 14.71 8.54
C CYS A 39 -2.58 14.70 7.02
N SER A 40 -1.50 15.31 6.54
CA SER A 40 -1.21 15.35 5.11
C SER A 40 -0.88 13.96 4.53
N ALA A 41 -0.04 13.18 5.22
CA ALA A 41 0.37 11.86 4.77
C ALA A 41 -0.84 10.92 4.57
N VAL A 42 -1.82 10.96 5.48
CA VAL A 42 -3.05 10.17 5.34
C VAL A 42 -3.84 10.57 4.09
N VAL A 43 -4.03 11.87 3.85
CA VAL A 43 -4.77 12.36 2.68
C VAL A 43 -4.06 11.98 1.38
N ILE A 44 -2.73 12.03 1.35
CA ILE A 44 -1.93 11.62 0.18
C ILE A 44 -2.11 10.13 -0.10
N ILE A 45 -1.97 9.26 0.92
CA ILE A 45 -2.09 7.81 0.78
C ILE A 45 -3.48 7.43 0.25
N THR A 46 -4.55 7.96 0.86
CA THR A 46 -5.93 7.62 0.48
C THR A 46 -6.28 8.10 -0.92
N ASN A 47 -5.87 9.32 -1.31
CA ASN A 47 -6.15 9.84 -2.66
C ASN A 47 -5.32 9.15 -3.74
N ASN A 48 -4.03 8.86 -3.50
CA ASN A 48 -3.21 8.13 -4.46
C ASN A 48 -3.73 6.71 -4.68
N TRP A 49 -4.10 6.02 -3.60
CA TRP A 49 -4.71 4.69 -3.68
C TRP A 49 -5.96 4.70 -4.57
N MET A 50 -6.87 5.64 -4.32
CA MET A 50 -8.11 5.77 -5.09
C MET A 50 -7.87 6.11 -6.56
N LEU A 51 -6.96 7.04 -6.85
CA LEU A 51 -6.63 7.38 -8.24
C LEU A 51 -6.11 6.16 -8.99
N ILE A 52 -5.16 5.41 -8.43
CA ILE A 52 -4.61 4.25 -9.15
C ILE A 52 -5.69 3.19 -9.40
N VAL A 53 -6.55 2.91 -8.41
CA VAL A 53 -7.65 1.94 -8.56
C VAL A 53 -8.70 2.40 -9.58
N GLU A 54 -9.02 3.70 -9.62
CA GLU A 54 -9.98 4.28 -10.57
C GLU A 54 -9.50 4.21 -12.02
N TRP A 55 -8.19 4.38 -12.24
CA TRP A 55 -7.58 4.31 -13.57
C TRP A 55 -7.29 2.88 -14.05
N THR A 56 -7.35 1.89 -13.14
CA THR A 56 -7.05 0.50 -13.46
C THR A 56 -8.27 -0.24 -13.99
N ARG A 57 -8.11 -0.92 -15.13
CA ARG A 57 -9.15 -1.77 -15.73
C ARG A 57 -9.51 -2.94 -14.79
N SER A 58 -10.79 -3.28 -14.70
CA SER A 58 -11.36 -4.29 -13.79
C SER A 58 -10.55 -5.60 -13.72
N GLN A 59 -10.18 -6.16 -14.88
CA GLN A 59 -9.45 -7.43 -14.98
C GLN A 59 -8.02 -7.39 -14.41
N SER A 60 -7.41 -6.21 -14.32
CA SER A 60 -6.03 -6.01 -13.84
C SER A 60 -5.94 -5.44 -12.41
N LYS A 61 -7.08 -5.17 -11.76
CA LYS A 61 -7.11 -4.48 -10.46
C LYS A 61 -6.35 -5.20 -9.36
N ALA A 62 -6.54 -6.51 -9.22
CA ALA A 62 -5.84 -7.28 -8.20
C ALA A 62 -4.30 -7.21 -8.37
N MET A 63 -3.82 -7.29 -9.62
CA MET A 63 -2.39 -7.18 -9.94
C MET A 63 -1.84 -5.79 -9.59
N VAL A 64 -2.53 -4.72 -10.00
CA VAL A 64 -2.09 -3.35 -9.72
C VAL A 64 -2.13 -3.05 -8.22
N ILE A 65 -3.18 -3.46 -7.51
CA ILE A 65 -3.28 -3.33 -6.05
C ILE A 65 -2.08 -3.99 -5.36
N THR A 66 -1.67 -5.17 -5.83
CA THR A 66 -0.52 -5.89 -5.26
C THR A 66 0.81 -5.21 -5.59
N LEU A 67 0.94 -4.62 -6.78
CA LEU A 67 2.13 -3.87 -7.14
C LEU A 67 2.28 -2.63 -6.25
N ILE A 68 1.18 -1.91 -5.98
CA ILE A 68 1.15 -0.77 -5.05
C ILE A 68 1.56 -1.23 -3.65
N THR A 69 0.99 -2.33 -3.15
CA THR A 69 1.36 -2.82 -1.81
C THR A 69 2.82 -3.27 -1.77
N CYS A 70 3.37 -3.87 -2.84
CA CYS A 70 4.80 -4.17 -2.94
C CYS A 70 5.68 -2.92 -2.88
N ALA A 71 5.28 -1.81 -3.52
CA ALA A 71 6.00 -0.55 -3.46
C ALA A 71 6.13 0.00 -2.02
N ILE A 72 5.15 -0.28 -1.15
CA ILE A 72 5.24 0.07 0.28
C ILE A 72 6.40 -0.67 0.97
N SER A 73 6.64 -1.95 0.65
CA SER A 73 7.80 -2.68 1.21
C SER A 73 9.12 -2.11 0.74
N ILE A 74 9.22 -1.73 -0.55
CA ILE A 74 10.42 -1.08 -1.07
C ILE A 74 10.68 0.24 -0.32
N GLY A 75 9.63 1.04 -0.08
CA GLY A 75 9.73 2.27 0.70
C GLY A 75 10.22 2.05 2.14
N GLN A 76 9.73 1.01 2.82
CA GLN A 76 10.20 0.64 4.17
C GLN A 76 11.68 0.22 4.18
N ILE A 77 12.11 -0.58 3.18
CA ILE A 77 13.51 -0.98 3.02
C ILE A 77 14.39 0.25 2.79
N MET A 78 13.98 1.15 1.88
CA MET A 78 14.71 2.38 1.60
C MET A 78 14.82 3.27 2.84
N LEU A 79 13.73 3.42 3.60
CA LEU A 79 13.74 4.22 4.82
C LEU A 79 14.69 3.63 5.89
N GLY A 80 14.66 2.31 6.09
CA GLY A 80 15.61 1.63 6.98
C GLY A 80 17.06 1.79 6.53
N GLY A 81 17.31 1.72 5.22
CA GLY A 81 18.62 1.98 4.62
C GLY A 81 19.11 3.41 4.85
N LEU A 82 18.23 4.41 4.67
CA LEU A 82 18.54 5.81 4.95
C LEU A 82 18.82 6.04 6.44
N ALA A 83 18.05 5.45 7.33
CA ALA A 83 18.26 5.55 8.78
C ALA A 83 19.61 4.93 9.23
N PHE A 84 20.10 3.92 8.51
CA PHE A 84 21.42 3.36 8.76
C PHE A 84 22.55 4.30 8.32
N VAL A 85 22.38 4.97 7.17
CA VAL A 85 23.36 5.90 6.61
C VAL A 85 23.40 7.20 7.42
N PHE A 86 22.23 7.77 7.72
CA PHE A 86 22.07 9.03 8.44
C PHE A 86 21.65 8.75 9.88
N ARG A 87 22.65 8.70 10.77
CA ARG A 87 22.43 8.45 12.21
C ARG A 87 21.90 9.66 12.97
N ASP A 88 22.22 10.86 12.50
CA ASP A 88 21.62 12.07 13.05
C ASP A 88 20.17 12.19 12.56
N TRP A 89 19.24 12.28 13.50
CA TRP A 89 17.82 12.24 13.21
C TRP A 89 17.33 13.49 12.47
N HIS A 90 17.96 14.64 12.68
CA HIS A 90 17.64 15.87 11.94
C HIS A 90 18.02 15.72 10.47
N THR A 91 19.24 15.24 10.20
CA THR A 91 19.73 14.96 8.85
C THR A 91 18.87 13.91 8.15
N LEU A 92 18.50 12.83 8.84
CA LEU A 92 17.59 11.82 8.32
C LEU A 92 16.22 12.42 7.96
N GLN A 93 15.66 13.25 8.84
CA GLN A 93 14.37 13.92 8.64
C GLN A 93 14.39 14.85 7.42
N LEU A 94 15.50 15.56 7.20
CA LEU A 94 15.71 16.40 6.00
C LEU A 94 15.81 15.55 4.72
N VAL A 95 16.63 14.50 4.74
CA VAL A 95 16.82 13.61 3.57
C VAL A 95 15.51 12.94 3.16
N VAL A 96 14.71 12.48 4.13
CA VAL A 96 13.39 11.88 3.87
C VAL A 96 12.38 12.91 3.34
N SER A 97 12.60 14.20 3.59
CA SER A 97 11.71 15.28 3.12
C SER A 97 11.96 15.67 1.66
N ILE A 98 13.18 15.47 1.13
CA ILE A 98 13.57 15.85 -0.24
C ILE A 98 12.68 15.19 -1.32
N PRO A 99 12.38 13.88 -1.29
CA PRO A 99 11.49 13.24 -2.26
C PRO A 99 10.10 13.90 -2.33
N PHE A 100 9.57 14.41 -1.21
CA PHE A 100 8.27 15.07 -1.20
C PHE A 100 8.27 16.39 -1.96
N PHE A 101 9.38 17.15 -1.92
CA PHE A 101 9.54 18.33 -2.79
C PHE A 101 9.61 17.94 -4.26
N VAL A 102 10.36 16.88 -4.60
CA VAL A 102 10.43 16.37 -5.98
C VAL A 102 9.05 15.95 -6.48
N PHE A 103 8.28 15.22 -5.67
CA PHE A 103 6.91 14.85 -6.00
C PHE A 103 5.98 16.05 -6.08
N PHE A 104 6.13 17.05 -5.21
CA PHE A 104 5.38 18.30 -5.30
C PHE A 104 5.64 19.01 -6.62
N PHE A 105 6.90 19.19 -7.04
CA PHE A 105 7.19 19.82 -8.34
C PHE A 105 6.71 18.98 -9.52
N SER A 106 6.82 17.65 -9.42
CA SER A 106 6.38 16.69 -10.46
C SER A 106 4.87 16.55 -10.54
N SER A 107 4.13 16.84 -9.46
CA SER A 107 2.65 16.82 -9.43
C SER A 107 2.01 17.83 -10.39
N ARG A 108 2.80 18.78 -10.92
CA ARG A 108 2.40 19.66 -12.03
C ARG A 108 1.98 18.88 -13.27
N TRP A 109 2.56 17.70 -13.45
CA TRP A 109 2.32 16.79 -14.58
C TRP A 109 1.29 15.69 -14.31
N LEU A 110 0.77 15.57 -13.09
CA LEU A 110 -0.32 14.63 -12.81
C LEU A 110 -1.56 15.03 -13.59
N VAL A 111 -2.21 14.06 -14.20
CA VAL A 111 -3.45 14.23 -14.96
C VAL A 111 -4.63 13.90 -14.02
N GLU A 112 -5.68 14.73 -14.02
CA GLU A 112 -6.86 14.51 -13.19
C GLU A 112 -7.67 13.32 -13.75
N SER A 113 -8.37 12.57 -12.90
CA SER A 113 -9.18 11.41 -13.33
C SER A 113 -10.19 11.79 -14.41
N ALA A 114 -10.03 11.22 -15.61
CA ALA A 114 -10.94 11.45 -16.74
C ALA A 114 -12.40 11.09 -16.37
N ARG A 115 -12.59 10.05 -15.55
CA ARG A 115 -13.90 9.63 -15.04
C ARG A 115 -14.52 10.67 -14.10
N TRP A 116 -13.72 11.33 -13.26
CA TRP A 116 -14.20 12.43 -12.41
C TRP A 116 -14.62 13.65 -13.23
N LEU A 117 -13.81 14.04 -14.24
CA LEU A 117 -14.11 15.16 -15.15
C LEU A 117 -15.41 14.95 -15.95
N ILE A 118 -15.67 13.71 -16.36
CA ILE A 118 -16.92 13.32 -17.03
C ILE A 118 -18.12 13.45 -16.06
N ILE A 119 -17.97 12.99 -14.81
CA ILE A 119 -19.05 13.04 -13.80
C ILE A 119 -19.30 14.47 -13.27
N THR A 120 -18.30 15.36 -13.27
CA THR A 120 -18.46 16.76 -12.83
C THR A 120 -18.94 17.73 -13.91
N ASN A 121 -19.45 17.19 -15.04
CA ASN A 121 -20.02 17.98 -16.14
C ASN A 121 -19.02 18.97 -16.78
N LYS A 122 -17.74 18.56 -16.88
CA LYS A 122 -16.66 19.31 -17.57
C LYS A 122 -16.03 18.44 -18.69
N PRO A 123 -16.80 18.08 -19.73
CA PRO A 123 -16.36 17.15 -20.78
C PRO A 123 -15.15 17.66 -21.57
N ASP A 124 -15.05 18.97 -21.80
CA ASP A 124 -13.96 19.59 -22.58
C ASP A 124 -12.59 19.51 -21.88
N GLU A 125 -12.57 19.67 -20.54
CA GLU A 125 -11.35 19.49 -19.74
C GLU A 125 -10.92 18.01 -19.70
N GLY A 126 -11.88 17.08 -19.63
CA GLY A 126 -11.63 15.64 -19.70
C GLY A 126 -10.99 15.19 -21.01
N LEU A 127 -11.50 15.70 -22.14
CA LEU A 127 -11.01 15.38 -23.47
C LEU A 127 -9.62 15.98 -23.73
N LYS A 128 -9.35 17.18 -23.21
CA LYS A 128 -8.02 17.83 -23.25
C LYS A 128 -6.96 17.06 -22.46
N GLU A 129 -7.32 16.56 -21.28
CA GLU A 129 -6.41 15.77 -20.45
C GLU A 129 -6.16 14.37 -21.03
N LEU A 130 -7.18 13.72 -21.60
CA LEU A 130 -7.03 12.46 -22.37
C LEU A 130 -6.09 12.62 -23.57
N LYS A 131 -6.24 13.69 -24.36
CA LYS A 131 -5.31 14.01 -25.47
C LYS A 131 -3.87 14.21 -24.98
N LYS A 132 -3.67 14.77 -23.78
CA LYS A 132 -2.35 15.01 -23.18
C LYS A 132 -1.65 13.73 -22.74
N VAL A 133 -2.41 12.77 -22.20
CA VAL A 133 -1.92 11.42 -21.86
C VAL A 133 -1.60 10.64 -23.13
N ALA A 134 -2.47 10.70 -24.14
CA ALA A 134 -2.24 10.08 -25.45
C ALA A 134 -0.94 10.61 -26.09
N HIS A 135 -0.71 11.92 -26.06
CA HIS A 135 0.51 12.52 -26.62
C HIS A 135 1.78 12.14 -25.84
N ARG A 136 1.70 12.04 -24.50
CA ARG A 136 2.82 11.57 -23.66
C ARG A 136 3.15 10.10 -23.87
N ASN A 137 2.16 9.29 -24.22
CA ASN A 137 2.34 7.89 -24.60
C ASN A 137 2.75 7.73 -26.07
N GLY A 138 3.14 8.81 -26.77
CA GLY A 138 3.65 8.74 -28.15
C GLY A 138 2.57 8.66 -29.23
N ILE A 139 1.29 8.81 -28.89
CA ILE A 139 0.19 8.80 -29.85
C ILE A 139 0.18 10.17 -30.57
N LYS A 140 0.93 10.24 -31.67
CA LYS A 140 0.91 11.36 -32.60
C LYS A 140 -0.29 11.16 -33.53
N ASN A 141 -1.32 11.99 -33.37
CA ASN A 141 -2.56 12.12 -34.16
C ASN A 141 -3.85 11.67 -33.44
N ALA A 142 -4.19 12.40 -32.38
CA ALA A 142 -5.44 12.25 -31.62
C ALA A 142 -6.68 12.94 -32.25
N GLU A 143 -6.60 13.38 -33.51
CA GLU A 143 -7.74 13.98 -34.24
C GLU A 143 -8.13 13.22 -35.51
N ALA A 144 -7.36 12.21 -35.93
CA ALA A 144 -7.66 11.39 -37.11
C ALA A 144 -7.96 9.91 -36.81
N ALA A 145 -7.85 9.46 -35.55
CA ALA A 145 -8.07 8.06 -35.17
C ALA A 145 -9.49 7.80 -34.64
N LEU A 146 -10.49 8.24 -35.39
CA LEU A 146 -11.83 7.66 -35.38
C LEU A 146 -11.97 6.90 -36.70
N ASN A 147 -11.37 5.71 -36.76
CA ASN A 147 -11.81 4.69 -37.70
C ASN A 147 -11.57 3.30 -37.12
N MET A 148 -12.63 2.49 -37.18
CA MET A 148 -12.87 1.26 -36.42
C MET A 148 -12.09 0.01 -36.88
N GLU A 149 -10.95 0.18 -37.58
CA GLU A 149 -10.14 -0.94 -38.07
C GLU A 149 -8.69 -0.97 -37.53
N GLY A 150 -8.17 0.14 -36.97
CA GLY A 150 -6.80 0.17 -36.40
C GLY A 150 -6.66 -0.49 -35.02
N LEU A 151 -7.77 -0.64 -34.29
CA LEU A 151 -7.78 -1.18 -32.93
C LEU A 151 -7.53 -2.70 -32.86
N ARG A 152 -7.71 -3.41 -33.98
CA ARG A 152 -7.42 -4.86 -34.07
C ARG A 152 -5.94 -5.17 -34.32
N ALA A 153 -5.19 -4.25 -34.92
CA ALA A 153 -3.76 -4.46 -35.21
C ALA A 153 -2.89 -4.20 -33.97
N THR A 154 -3.25 -3.22 -33.13
CA THR A 154 -2.50 -2.88 -31.91
C THR A 154 -2.63 -3.92 -30.80
N MET A 155 -3.61 -4.84 -30.90
CA MET A 155 -3.72 -5.99 -29.99
C MET A 155 -2.79 -7.14 -30.37
N GLN A 156 -2.24 -7.14 -31.58
CA GLN A 156 -1.38 -8.22 -32.08
C GLN A 156 0.11 -7.95 -31.79
N GLU A 157 0.57 -6.69 -31.83
CA GLU A 157 1.96 -6.31 -31.49
C GLU A 157 2.28 -6.45 -29.99
N GLU A 158 1.31 -6.19 -29.10
CA GLU A 158 1.49 -6.32 -27.65
C GLU A 158 1.54 -7.80 -27.17
N LEU A 159 1.16 -8.75 -28.04
CA LEU A 159 1.21 -10.19 -27.75
C LEU A 159 2.60 -10.80 -27.99
N GLU A 160 3.42 -10.19 -28.85
CA GLU A 160 4.79 -10.66 -29.16
C GLU A 160 5.84 -10.05 -28.22
N ALA A 161 5.57 -8.89 -27.63
CA ALA A 161 6.46 -8.24 -26.64
C ALA A 161 6.48 -8.95 -25.26
N ALA A 162 5.60 -9.93 -25.02
CA ALA A 162 5.49 -10.64 -23.74
C ALA A 162 6.41 -11.87 -23.59
N GLN A 163 7.31 -12.14 -24.55
CA GLN A 163 8.28 -13.24 -24.45
C GLN A 163 9.71 -12.74 -24.31
N THR A 164 10.07 -12.23 -23.13
CA THR A 164 11.48 -12.18 -22.71
C THR A 164 11.59 -12.55 -21.23
N LYS A 165 12.15 -13.75 -20.98
CA LYS A 165 12.50 -14.22 -19.64
C LYS A 165 13.61 -13.34 -19.05
N THR A 166 13.34 -12.70 -17.93
CA THR A 166 14.39 -12.14 -17.05
C THR A 166 14.63 -13.09 -15.88
N THR A 167 15.83 -13.66 -15.84
CA THR A 167 16.29 -14.62 -14.83
C THR A 167 16.97 -13.88 -13.68
N VAL A 168 16.49 -14.09 -12.45
CA VAL A 168 16.94 -13.39 -11.24
C VAL A 168 18.03 -14.18 -10.53
N PHE A 169 19.18 -14.36 -11.16
CA PHE A 169 20.31 -15.01 -10.50
C PHE A 169 21.62 -14.36 -10.90
N ASP A 170 21.91 -13.22 -10.28
CA ASP A 170 23.29 -12.76 -10.15
C ASP A 170 23.42 -11.75 -9.02
N LEU A 171 23.38 -12.24 -7.78
CA LEU A 171 23.82 -11.46 -6.65
C LEU A 171 24.12 -12.43 -5.51
N PHE A 172 25.39 -12.73 -5.24
CA PHE A 172 25.97 -12.82 -3.89
C PHE A 172 27.39 -13.39 -3.96
N ARG A 173 28.39 -12.56 -3.64
CA ARG A 173 29.69 -13.06 -3.14
C ARG A 173 30.34 -12.12 -2.10
N THR A 174 30.57 -12.68 -0.90
CA THR A 174 31.65 -12.37 0.10
C THR A 174 31.65 -10.99 0.85
N PRO A 175 32.43 -10.79 1.95
CA PRO A 175 32.14 -11.28 3.32
C PRO A 175 32.47 -10.20 4.40
N ASN A 176 31.56 -9.30 4.74
CA ASN A 176 31.73 -8.37 5.88
C ASN A 176 30.53 -8.50 6.84
N LEU A 177 30.50 -9.64 7.53
CA LEU A 177 29.28 -10.27 8.04
C LEU A 177 28.65 -9.65 9.31
N ARG A 178 29.29 -8.73 10.04
CA ARG A 178 28.68 -8.17 11.27
C ARG A 178 27.85 -6.90 11.03
N LYS A 179 28.18 -6.08 10.01
CA LYS A 179 27.31 -4.96 9.57
C LYS A 179 26.18 -5.43 8.65
N ARG A 180 26.33 -6.60 8.01
CA ARG A 180 25.32 -7.20 7.13
C ARG A 180 24.14 -7.81 7.86
N ILE A 181 24.26 -8.30 9.08
CA ILE A 181 23.13 -8.97 9.76
C ILE A 181 21.98 -8.00 10.05
N CYS A 182 22.27 -6.75 10.42
CA CYS A 182 21.24 -5.72 10.65
C CYS A 182 20.60 -5.24 9.33
N LEU A 183 21.40 -5.03 8.28
CA LEU A 183 20.91 -4.67 6.94
C LEU A 183 20.15 -5.81 6.24
N LEU A 184 20.60 -7.06 6.42
CA LEU A 184 19.95 -8.25 5.88
C LEU A 184 18.59 -8.46 6.54
N LEU A 185 18.44 -8.27 7.85
CA LEU A 185 17.13 -8.41 8.49
C LEU A 185 16.12 -7.41 7.89
N CYS A 186 16.44 -6.12 7.80
CA CYS A 186 15.54 -5.11 7.21
C CYS A 186 15.21 -5.39 5.73
N VAL A 187 16.19 -5.82 4.93
CA VAL A 187 16.00 -6.17 3.51
C VAL A 187 15.24 -7.49 3.35
N ILE A 188 15.53 -8.51 4.17
CA ILE A 188 14.83 -9.81 4.17
C ILE A 188 13.37 -9.61 4.56
N PHE A 189 13.04 -8.82 5.58
CA PHE A 189 11.64 -8.55 5.93
C PHE A 189 10.91 -7.85 4.79
N GLY A 190 11.52 -6.87 4.12
CA GLY A 190 10.92 -6.21 2.98
C GLY A 190 10.76 -7.09 1.75
N VAL A 191 11.74 -7.94 1.45
CA VAL A 191 11.67 -8.92 0.34
C VAL A 191 10.68 -10.04 0.65
N LEU A 192 10.71 -10.60 1.86
CA LEU A 192 9.81 -11.66 2.31
C LEU A 192 8.36 -11.18 2.31
N THR A 193 8.11 -9.94 2.75
CA THR A 193 6.76 -9.34 2.65
C THR A 193 6.34 -9.12 1.21
N ALA A 194 7.21 -8.65 0.31
CA ALA A 194 6.88 -8.52 -1.11
C ALA A 194 6.57 -9.88 -1.77
N LEU A 195 7.36 -10.91 -1.47
CA LEU A 195 7.12 -12.28 -1.93
C LEU A 195 5.81 -12.84 -1.38
N ALA A 196 5.53 -12.62 -0.10
CA ALA A 196 4.29 -13.04 0.54
C ALA A 196 3.06 -12.35 -0.09
N ARG A 197 3.17 -11.08 -0.51
CA ARG A 197 2.11 -10.38 -1.24
C ARG A 197 1.88 -10.97 -2.64
N CYS A 198 2.94 -11.35 -3.35
CA CYS A 198 2.83 -12.04 -4.63
C CYS A 198 2.19 -13.44 -4.47
N LEU A 199 2.60 -14.19 -3.44
CA LEU A 199 1.98 -15.46 -3.07
C LEU A 199 0.50 -15.28 -2.73
N ALA A 200 0.15 -14.23 -1.99
CA ALA A 200 -1.23 -13.94 -1.63
C ALA A 200 -2.12 -13.80 -2.86
N LEU A 201 -1.63 -13.16 -3.94
CA LEU A 201 -2.35 -13.10 -5.21
C LEU A 201 -2.61 -14.47 -5.84
N LEU A 202 -1.59 -15.33 -5.85
CA LEU A 202 -1.72 -16.68 -6.42
C LEU A 202 -2.77 -17.49 -5.63
N VAL A 203 -2.71 -17.41 -4.31
CA VAL A 203 -3.66 -18.08 -3.41
C VAL A 203 -5.07 -17.50 -3.61
N LEU A 204 -5.20 -16.17 -3.74
CA LEU A 204 -6.49 -15.50 -3.97
C LEU A 204 -7.13 -15.90 -5.31
N ASN A 205 -6.31 -16.12 -6.34
CA ASN A 205 -6.76 -16.63 -7.64
C ASN A 205 -7.21 -18.10 -7.58
N TYR A 206 -6.56 -18.93 -6.74
CA TYR A 206 -6.87 -20.36 -6.64
C TYR A 206 -7.99 -20.68 -5.64
N MET A 207 -7.93 -20.13 -4.43
CA MET A 207 -8.85 -20.41 -3.31
C MET A 207 -10.05 -19.46 -3.25
N GLY A 208 -9.96 -18.25 -3.83
CA GLY A 208 -10.98 -17.20 -3.64
C GLY A 208 -10.61 -16.22 -2.53
N ARG A 209 -11.37 -15.13 -2.37
CA ARG A 209 -10.97 -13.99 -1.53
C ARG A 209 -11.17 -14.29 -0.05
N ARG A 210 -12.34 -14.82 0.31
CA ARG A 210 -12.74 -15.14 1.69
C ARG A 210 -11.82 -16.17 2.36
N PRO A 211 -11.58 -17.38 1.81
CA PRO A 211 -10.70 -18.36 2.45
C PRO A 211 -9.25 -17.90 2.54
N THR A 212 -8.78 -17.14 1.56
CA THR A 212 -7.43 -16.56 1.57
C THR A 212 -7.26 -15.56 2.70
N GLN A 213 -8.25 -14.69 2.92
CA GLN A 213 -8.21 -13.71 4.02
C GLN A 213 -8.28 -14.39 5.39
N MET A 214 -9.17 -15.40 5.57
CA MET A 214 -9.25 -16.19 6.80
C MET A 214 -7.91 -16.86 7.13
N LEU A 215 -7.33 -17.55 6.15
CA LEU A 215 -6.07 -18.30 6.31
C LEU A 215 -4.95 -17.37 6.78
N PHE A 216 -4.71 -16.25 6.08
CA PHE A 216 -3.62 -15.37 6.46
C PHE A 216 -3.85 -14.64 7.79
N MET A 217 -5.08 -14.21 8.10
CA MET A 217 -5.37 -13.59 9.41
C MET A 217 -5.18 -14.58 10.57
N PHE A 218 -5.62 -15.82 10.39
CA PHE A 218 -5.39 -16.87 11.38
C PHE A 218 -3.89 -17.16 11.57
N LEU A 219 -3.14 -17.32 10.47
CA LEU A 219 -1.69 -17.57 10.52
C LEU A 219 -0.92 -16.43 11.19
N VAL A 220 -1.33 -15.17 11.02
CA VAL A 220 -0.75 -14.03 11.75
C VAL A 220 -0.93 -14.23 13.26
N GLY A 221 -2.16 -14.43 13.72
CA GLY A 221 -2.42 -14.59 15.14
C GLY A 221 -1.73 -15.80 15.75
N PHE A 222 -1.77 -16.94 15.04
CA PHE A 222 -1.08 -18.16 15.45
C PHE A 222 0.43 -17.93 15.58
N SER A 223 1.07 -17.30 14.59
CA SER A 223 2.52 -17.04 14.63
C SER A 223 2.93 -16.16 15.81
N ILE A 224 2.12 -15.15 16.16
CA ILE A 224 2.38 -14.26 17.31
C ILE A 224 2.25 -15.03 18.62
N LEU A 225 1.19 -15.83 18.77
CA LEU A 225 0.97 -16.63 19.97
C LEU A 225 2.06 -17.67 20.16
N THR A 226 2.41 -18.43 19.11
CA THR A 226 3.49 -19.41 19.17
C THR A 226 4.81 -18.73 19.55
N ASN A 227 5.10 -17.54 19.01
CA ASN A 227 6.34 -16.81 19.32
C ASN A 227 6.41 -16.36 20.80
N THR A 228 5.26 -16.18 21.44
CA THR A 228 5.18 -15.79 22.86
C THR A 228 5.69 -16.91 23.79
N PHE A 229 5.54 -18.17 23.38
CA PHE A 229 5.98 -19.34 24.15
C PHE A 229 7.40 -19.80 23.81
N VAL A 230 8.04 -19.22 22.80
CA VAL A 230 9.41 -19.57 22.43
C VAL A 230 10.39 -18.90 23.41
N PRO A 231 11.26 -19.65 24.10
CA PRO A 231 12.25 -19.07 24.99
C PRO A 231 13.28 -18.24 24.22
N GLN A 232 13.70 -17.11 24.82
CA GLN A 232 14.60 -16.13 24.19
C GLN A 232 15.97 -16.70 23.79
N GLU A 233 16.37 -17.83 24.36
CA GLU A 233 17.60 -18.56 24.01
C GLU A 233 17.59 -19.07 22.55
N MET A 234 16.40 -19.35 22.01
CA MET A 234 16.21 -19.83 20.63
C MET A 234 15.99 -18.67 19.65
N GLN A 235 16.94 -17.73 19.60
CA GLN A 235 16.82 -16.48 18.81
C GLN A 235 16.46 -16.73 17.33
N THR A 236 17.04 -17.75 16.70
CA THR A 236 16.73 -18.12 15.31
C THR A 236 15.27 -18.52 15.12
N LEU A 237 14.69 -19.26 16.08
CA LEU A 237 13.29 -19.66 16.04
C LEU A 237 12.35 -18.47 16.25
N CYS A 238 12.68 -17.58 17.20
CA CYS A 238 11.91 -16.35 17.41
C CYS A 238 11.88 -15.46 16.16
N VAL A 239 13.03 -15.25 15.51
CA VAL A 239 13.15 -14.39 14.33
C VAL A 239 12.45 -15.00 13.12
N THR A 240 12.61 -16.31 12.89
CA THR A 240 11.92 -17.00 11.78
C THR A 240 10.41 -16.94 11.96
N LEU A 241 9.90 -17.20 13.15
CA LEU A 241 8.47 -17.15 13.43
C LEU A 241 7.90 -15.72 13.35
N ALA A 242 8.62 -14.73 13.85
CA ALA A 242 8.26 -13.31 13.68
C ALA A 242 8.26 -12.90 12.19
N SER A 243 9.20 -13.40 11.39
CA SER A 243 9.27 -13.14 9.95
C SER A 243 8.09 -13.75 9.19
N VAL A 244 7.66 -14.95 9.58
CA VAL A 244 6.46 -15.59 9.04
C VAL A 244 5.23 -14.75 9.40
N GLY A 245 5.10 -14.31 10.66
CA GLY A 245 3.97 -13.49 11.09
C GLY A 245 3.85 -12.16 10.34
N ILE A 246 4.95 -11.42 10.19
CA ILE A 246 4.98 -10.17 9.43
C ILE A 246 4.59 -10.41 7.96
N SER A 247 5.04 -11.52 7.37
CA SER A 247 4.79 -11.87 5.97
C SER A 247 3.34 -12.28 5.73
N CYS A 248 2.78 -13.11 6.62
CA CYS A 248 1.36 -13.43 6.65
C CYS A 248 0.51 -12.16 6.87
N GLY A 249 1.00 -11.21 7.67
CA GLY A 249 0.35 -9.91 7.87
C GLY A 249 0.30 -9.09 6.58
N ALA A 250 1.43 -9.02 5.85
CA ALA A 250 1.51 -8.34 4.56
C ALA A 250 0.60 -8.99 3.50
N ALA A 251 0.53 -10.32 3.47
CA ALA A 251 -0.39 -11.08 2.63
C ALA A 251 -1.85 -10.81 2.98
N SER A 252 -2.20 -10.83 4.27
CA SER A 252 -3.54 -10.53 4.78
C SER A 252 -4.02 -9.13 4.39
N ILE A 253 -3.17 -8.10 4.56
CA ILE A 253 -3.49 -6.72 4.16
C ILE A 253 -3.78 -6.63 2.65
N THR A 254 -3.03 -7.36 1.83
CA THR A 254 -3.23 -7.34 0.37
C THR A 254 -4.53 -8.02 -0.02
N SER A 255 -4.81 -9.20 0.55
CA SER A 255 -6.07 -9.93 0.31
C SER A 255 -7.28 -9.14 0.78
N TYR A 256 -7.21 -8.54 1.97
CA TYR A 256 -8.26 -7.65 2.50
C TYR A 256 -8.47 -6.45 1.57
N SER A 257 -7.39 -5.81 1.12
CA SER A 257 -7.47 -4.66 0.22
C SER A 257 -8.17 -5.04 -1.10
N VAL A 258 -7.83 -6.19 -1.70
CA VAL A 258 -8.49 -6.67 -2.92
C VAL A 258 -9.97 -6.94 -2.67
N HIS A 259 -10.30 -7.67 -1.61
CA HIS A 259 -11.68 -8.03 -1.28
C HIS A 259 -12.55 -6.81 -0.97
N CYS A 260 -12.03 -5.85 -0.20
CA CYS A 260 -12.68 -4.59 0.12
C CYS A 260 -12.99 -3.75 -1.14
N ASN A 261 -12.06 -3.71 -2.11
CA ASN A 261 -12.28 -2.98 -3.36
C ASN A 261 -13.34 -3.63 -4.26
N GLU A 262 -13.48 -4.95 -4.23
CA GLU A 262 -14.49 -5.71 -4.97
C GLU A 262 -15.87 -5.64 -4.30
N LEU A 263 -15.91 -5.66 -2.97
CA LEU A 263 -17.14 -5.66 -2.17
C LEU A 263 -17.85 -4.29 -2.16
N ILE A 264 -17.09 -3.19 -2.22
CA ILE A 264 -17.65 -1.86 -2.06
C ILE A 264 -17.94 -1.22 -3.42
N PRO A 265 -19.19 -0.76 -3.67
CA PRO A 265 -19.57 -0.08 -4.89
C PRO A 265 -18.73 1.16 -5.16
N THR A 266 -18.52 1.47 -6.44
CA THR A 266 -17.65 2.58 -6.85
C THR A 266 -18.02 3.94 -6.23
N LEU A 267 -19.32 4.21 -6.08
CA LEU A 267 -19.86 5.46 -5.51
C LEU A 267 -19.57 5.63 -4.02
N LEU A 268 -19.50 4.53 -3.27
CA LEU A 268 -19.30 4.53 -1.82
C LEU A 268 -17.84 4.27 -1.43
N ARG A 269 -17.00 3.82 -2.37
CA ARG A 269 -15.63 3.38 -2.09
C ARG A 269 -14.78 4.44 -1.42
N ALA A 270 -14.87 5.70 -1.86
CA ALA A 270 -14.11 6.79 -1.26
C ALA A 270 -14.51 7.04 0.21
N LYS A 271 -15.81 6.95 0.53
CA LYS A 271 -16.32 7.13 1.90
C LYS A 271 -15.91 5.95 2.79
N ALA A 272 -16.10 4.73 2.29
CA ALA A 272 -15.78 3.51 3.03
C ALA A 272 -14.27 3.35 3.29
N LEU A 273 -13.42 3.63 2.29
CA LEU A 273 -11.96 3.64 2.51
C LEU A 273 -11.55 4.72 3.53
N GLY A 274 -12.21 5.88 3.53
CA GLY A 274 -11.98 6.91 4.54
C GLY A 274 -12.25 6.40 5.96
N LEU A 275 -13.39 5.72 6.17
CA LEU A 275 -13.74 5.11 7.45
C LEU A 275 -12.79 3.98 7.86
N ASP A 276 -12.42 3.11 6.92
CA ASP A 276 -11.44 2.04 7.15
C ASP A 276 -10.10 2.60 7.61
N VAL A 277 -9.58 3.62 6.90
CA VAL A 277 -8.33 4.26 7.28
C VAL A 277 -8.44 4.90 8.67
N MET A 278 -9.56 5.52 9.03
CA MET A 278 -9.77 6.05 10.39
C MET A 278 -9.70 4.93 11.43
N ALA A 279 -10.41 3.82 11.22
CA ALA A 279 -10.39 2.67 12.14
C ALA A 279 -8.98 2.07 12.28
N SER A 280 -8.26 1.90 11.17
CA SER A 280 -6.87 1.43 11.15
C SER A 280 -5.92 2.35 11.93
N ARG A 281 -6.14 3.68 11.87
CA ARG A 281 -5.34 4.66 12.62
C ARG A 281 -5.63 4.64 14.12
N CYS A 282 -6.88 4.44 14.51
CA CYS A 282 -7.23 4.20 15.92
C CYS A 282 -6.51 2.96 16.45
N GLY A 283 -6.51 1.85 15.70
CA GLY A 283 -5.75 0.65 16.06
C GLY A 283 -4.24 0.92 16.18
N SER A 284 -3.68 1.67 15.23
CA SER A 284 -2.26 2.07 15.25
C SER A 284 -1.90 2.95 16.45
N ALA A 285 -2.80 3.82 16.90
CA ALA A 285 -2.62 4.67 18.07
C ALA A 285 -2.77 3.89 19.38
N LEU A 286 -3.69 2.92 19.43
CA LEU A 286 -3.88 2.02 20.56
C LEU A 286 -2.74 1.00 20.72
N ALA A 287 -2.09 0.61 19.62
CA ALA A 287 -1.01 -0.37 19.65
C ALA A 287 0.10 -0.06 20.68
N PRO A 288 0.80 1.10 20.65
CA PRO A 288 1.82 1.40 21.66
C PRO A 288 1.26 1.51 23.09
N LEU A 289 -0.02 1.91 23.25
CA LEU A 289 -0.67 1.94 24.57
C LEU A 289 -0.89 0.52 25.11
N LEU A 290 -1.32 -0.43 24.27
CA LEU A 290 -1.41 -1.84 24.65
C LEU A 290 -0.04 -2.40 25.04
N MET A 291 1.04 -1.96 24.39
CA MET A 291 2.40 -2.37 24.76
C MET A 291 2.82 -1.90 26.16
N THR A 292 2.22 -0.83 26.70
CA THR A 292 2.50 -0.42 28.10
C THR A 292 2.02 -1.46 29.13
N LEU A 293 1.12 -2.37 28.76
CA LEU A 293 0.64 -3.45 29.63
C LEU A 293 1.74 -4.47 29.97
N VAL A 294 2.90 -4.45 29.27
CA VAL A 294 4.09 -5.24 29.65
C VAL A 294 4.49 -5.00 31.12
N VAL A 295 4.26 -3.78 31.65
CA VAL A 295 4.59 -3.42 33.04
C VAL A 295 3.82 -4.28 34.06
N TYR A 296 2.60 -4.69 33.73
CA TYR A 296 1.78 -5.52 34.60
C TYR A 296 2.02 -7.01 34.33
N LEU A 297 1.97 -7.41 33.05
CA LEU A 297 2.14 -8.79 32.62
C LEU A 297 2.93 -8.82 31.29
N PRO A 298 4.16 -9.37 31.27
CA PRO A 298 5.01 -9.34 30.07
C PRO A 298 4.41 -10.01 28.83
N THR A 299 3.55 -11.02 29.03
CA THR A 299 2.91 -11.79 27.96
C THR A 299 1.60 -11.19 27.45
N LEU A 300 0.99 -10.27 28.21
CA LEU A 300 -0.38 -9.80 27.96
C LEU A 300 -0.54 -9.07 26.62
N PRO A 301 0.33 -8.12 26.21
CA PRO A 301 0.21 -7.46 24.91
C PRO A 301 0.31 -8.44 23.74
N TRP A 302 1.21 -9.42 23.84
CA TRP A 302 1.43 -10.42 22.80
C TRP A 302 0.22 -11.35 22.63
N ILE A 303 -0.41 -11.74 23.73
CA ILE A 303 -1.68 -12.48 23.70
C ILE A 303 -2.77 -11.63 23.02
N ILE A 304 -2.89 -10.35 23.36
CA ILE A 304 -3.88 -9.45 22.74
C ILE A 304 -3.61 -9.33 21.23
N TYR A 305 -2.37 -9.09 20.82
CA TYR A 305 -2.00 -8.99 19.40
C TYR A 305 -2.18 -10.30 18.62
N GLY A 306 -2.06 -11.45 19.28
CA GLY A 306 -2.28 -12.76 18.67
C GLY A 306 -3.76 -13.15 18.57
N VAL A 307 -4.56 -12.85 19.59
CA VAL A 307 -5.99 -13.21 19.65
C VAL A 307 -6.85 -12.32 18.77
N CYS A 308 -6.59 -11.00 18.71
CA CYS A 308 -7.35 -10.07 17.88
C CYS A 308 -7.48 -10.49 16.40
N PRO A 309 -6.39 -10.84 15.67
CA PRO A 309 -6.49 -11.29 14.29
C PRO A 309 -7.16 -12.67 14.14
N ILE A 310 -7.10 -13.55 15.15
CA ILE A 310 -7.85 -14.82 15.15
C ILE A 310 -9.35 -14.54 15.24
N ILE A 311 -9.77 -13.66 16.17
CA ILE A 311 -11.17 -13.24 16.27
C ILE A 311 -11.62 -12.59 14.95
N ALA A 312 -10.80 -11.70 14.37
CA ALA A 312 -11.10 -11.08 13.08
C ALA A 312 -11.27 -12.14 11.97
N SER A 313 -10.44 -13.19 11.95
CA SER A 313 -10.55 -14.29 10.98
C SER A 313 -11.88 -15.05 11.08
N LEU A 314 -12.46 -15.16 12.28
CA LEU A 314 -13.76 -15.79 12.51
C LEU A 314 -14.95 -14.93 12.04
N VAL A 315 -14.74 -13.63 11.81
CA VAL A 315 -15.77 -12.72 11.30
C VAL A 315 -15.81 -12.71 9.76
N VAL A 316 -14.69 -12.99 9.08
CA VAL A 316 -14.60 -13.06 7.61
C VAL A 316 -15.63 -14.01 6.96
N PRO A 317 -16.02 -15.16 7.56
CA PRO A 317 -17.11 -16.00 7.06
C PRO A 317 -18.44 -15.30 6.78
N PHE A 318 -18.73 -14.19 7.45
CA PHE A 318 -19.98 -13.44 7.25
C PHE A 318 -19.95 -12.54 6.01
N GLN A 319 -18.80 -12.42 5.34
CA GLN A 319 -18.65 -11.62 4.12
C GLN A 319 -18.99 -12.46 2.87
N PRO A 320 -19.66 -11.87 1.86
CA PRO A 320 -19.98 -12.56 0.62
C PRO A 320 -18.71 -12.77 -0.20
N GLU A 321 -18.62 -13.89 -0.92
CA GLU A 321 -17.47 -14.18 -1.78
C GLU A 321 -17.56 -13.37 -3.09
N THR A 322 -16.46 -12.75 -3.50
CA THR A 322 -16.41 -11.85 -4.67
C THR A 322 -15.71 -12.47 -5.89
N ARG A 323 -15.19 -13.70 -5.76
CA ARG A 323 -14.47 -14.39 -6.84
C ARG A 323 -15.34 -14.53 -8.11
N ASN A 324 -14.79 -14.07 -9.23
CA ASN A 324 -15.40 -14.14 -10.57
C ASN A 324 -16.74 -13.40 -10.72
N LEU A 325 -17.13 -12.58 -9.74
CA LEU A 325 -18.29 -11.72 -9.86
C LEU A 325 -17.92 -10.40 -10.54
N PRO A 326 -18.87 -9.78 -11.29
CA PRO A 326 -18.68 -8.44 -11.80
C PRO A 326 -18.53 -7.46 -10.63
N LEU A 327 -17.81 -6.36 -10.87
CA LEU A 327 -17.66 -5.33 -9.85
C LEU A 327 -18.98 -4.59 -9.65
N LEU A 328 -19.29 -4.33 -8.39
CA LEU A 328 -20.44 -3.53 -8.01
C LEU A 328 -20.22 -2.08 -8.43
N ASP A 329 -21.05 -1.60 -9.36
CA ASP A 329 -20.99 -0.23 -9.83
C ASP A 329 -22.01 0.65 -9.09
N THR A 330 -23.18 0.10 -8.72
CA THR A 330 -24.28 0.80 -8.04
C THR A 330 -24.71 0.13 -6.73
N ILE A 331 -25.52 0.84 -5.93
CA ILE A 331 -26.06 0.31 -4.65
C ILE A 331 -27.11 -0.77 -4.91
N GLN A 332 -27.85 -0.67 -6.02
CA GLN A 332 -28.85 -1.65 -6.43
C GLN A 332 -28.23 -3.02 -6.75
N ASP A 333 -26.95 -3.06 -7.16
CA ASP A 333 -26.22 -4.31 -7.39
C ASP A 333 -25.90 -5.06 -6.09
N VAL A 334 -26.02 -4.40 -4.92
CA VAL A 334 -25.75 -5.00 -3.59
C VAL A 334 -27.01 -5.64 -2.98
N GLU A 335 -28.19 -5.19 -3.40
CA GLU A 335 -29.48 -5.60 -2.83
C GLU A 335 -30.11 -6.84 -3.52
N ASN A 336 -29.56 -7.26 -4.67
CA ASN A 336 -30.01 -8.42 -5.46
C ASN A 336 -29.14 -9.66 -5.23
#